data_AF-A0A1H9B6K4-F1
#
_entry.id   AF-A0A1H9B6K4-F1
#
_cell.length_a   1.000
_cell.length_b   1.000
_cell.length_c   1.000
_cell.angle_alpha   90.00
_cell.angle_beta   90.00
_cell.angle_gamma   90.00
#
_symmetry.space_group_name_H-M   'P 1'
#
loop_
_entity.id
_entity.type
_entity.pdbx_description
1 polymer ?
#
loop_
_entity_poly.entity_id
_entity_poly.type
_entity_poly.pdbx_seq_one_letter_code
_entity_poly.pdbx_strand_id
1 'polypeptide(L)'
;MAVPAEKDLLDTISAIATLVTPLLLIALGGIGWLIQNRISSSQAKQDAQLSRIRELENKLREDRIATYNSLLEPFFLLFTSEDAFAQDPKFKNKNKNNIAIAKMLSVEYRQIGFKLSLVANDSVVRAYNKLMQFFYHTEADPRPIDEKTRDWIALMGTLLLEIRKSMGNESSSLDRWEMIEWFMSDALDIKAKYESTFH
;
A
#
# COMPACT_ATOMS: atom_id res chain seq x y z
N MET A 1 -73.77 -45.09 13.38
CA MET A 1 -73.52 -45.68 12.05
C MET A 1 -72.90 -44.59 11.19
N ALA A 2 -71.56 -44.52 11.11
CA ALA A 2 -70.86 -43.50 10.33
C ALA A 2 -70.73 -43.97 8.88
N VAL A 3 -70.86 -43.02 7.96
CA VAL A 3 -71.24 -43.21 6.56
C VAL A 3 -70.03 -43.71 5.72
N PRO A 4 -70.18 -44.77 4.90
CA PRO A 4 -69.09 -45.38 4.12
C PRO A 4 -68.40 -44.42 3.12
N ALA A 5 -69.06 -43.33 2.73
CA ALA A 5 -68.52 -42.32 1.82
C ALA A 5 -67.35 -41.50 2.41
N GLU A 6 -67.29 -41.36 3.74
CA GLU A 6 -66.25 -40.58 4.41
C GLU A 6 -64.90 -41.32 4.41
N LYS A 7 -64.94 -42.65 4.49
CA LYS A 7 -63.75 -43.51 4.47
C LYS A 7 -63.12 -43.59 3.08
N ASP A 8 -63.95 -43.66 2.03
CA ASP A 8 -63.51 -43.72 0.64
C ASP A 8 -62.86 -42.39 0.17
N LEU A 9 -63.38 -41.26 0.67
CA LEU A 9 -62.76 -39.93 0.48
C LEU A 9 -61.40 -39.82 1.18
N LEU A 10 -61.29 -40.29 2.42
CA LEU A 10 -60.04 -40.27 3.18
C LEU A 10 -58.98 -41.19 2.54
N ASP A 11 -59.38 -42.37 2.06
CA ASP A 11 -58.49 -43.31 1.38
C ASP A 11 -58.04 -42.77 0.01
N THR A 12 -58.93 -42.09 -0.74
CA THR A 12 -58.58 -41.42 -2.00
C THR A 12 -57.60 -40.26 -1.78
N ILE A 13 -57.80 -39.45 -0.74
CA ILE A 13 -56.90 -38.35 -0.38
C ILE A 13 -55.54 -38.88 0.09
N SER A 14 -55.53 -39.98 0.86
CA SER A 14 -54.31 -40.66 1.31
C SER A 14 -53.50 -41.25 0.15
N ALA A 15 -54.17 -41.86 -0.83
CA ALA A 15 -53.56 -42.41 -2.04
C ALA A 15 -52.97 -41.32 -2.95
N ILE A 16 -53.68 -40.18 -3.09
CA ILE A 16 -53.15 -39.01 -3.81
C ILE A 16 -51.95 -38.43 -3.06
N ALA A 17 -52.01 -38.36 -1.73
CA ALA A 17 -50.89 -37.87 -0.92
C ALA A 17 -49.64 -38.75 -1.07
N THR A 18 -49.77 -40.07 -1.15
CA THR A 18 -48.63 -40.99 -1.34
C THR A 18 -47.98 -40.89 -2.72
N LEU A 19 -48.75 -40.57 -3.77
CA LEU A 19 -48.23 -40.35 -5.12
C LEU A 19 -47.64 -38.95 -5.31
N VAL A 20 -48.23 -37.92 -4.68
CA VAL A 20 -47.82 -36.52 -4.87
C VAL A 20 -46.63 -36.14 -3.99
N THR A 21 -46.49 -36.73 -2.81
CA THR A 21 -45.39 -36.41 -1.87
C THR A 21 -43.99 -36.65 -2.46
N PRO A 22 -43.69 -37.80 -3.11
CA PRO A 22 -42.39 -38.03 -3.76
C PRO A 22 -42.12 -37.03 -4.89
N LEU A 23 -43.14 -36.66 -5.66
CA LEU A 23 -43.04 -35.70 -6.75
C LEU A 23 -42.69 -34.29 -6.23
N LEU A 24 -43.35 -33.87 -5.14
CA LEU A 24 -43.06 -32.60 -4.47
C LEU A 24 -41.65 -32.57 -3.88
N LEU A 25 -41.18 -33.65 -3.27
CA LEU A 25 -39.82 -33.74 -2.73
C LEU A 25 -38.76 -33.62 -3.83
N ILE A 26 -38.96 -34.27 -4.98
CA ILE A 26 -38.07 -34.15 -6.14
C ILE A 26 -38.09 -32.71 -6.69
N ALA A 27 -39.26 -32.10 -6.80
CA ALA A 27 -39.39 -30.73 -7.28
C ALA A 27 -38.71 -29.71 -6.34
N LEU A 28 -38.92 -29.84 -5.03
CA LEU A 28 -38.29 -28.99 -4.01
C LEU A 28 -36.76 -29.19 -3.97
N GLY A 29 -36.29 -30.43 -4.09
CA GLY A 29 -34.86 -30.74 -4.20
C GLY A 29 -34.22 -30.13 -5.44
N GLY A 30 -34.89 -30.19 -6.59
CA GLY A 30 -34.43 -29.58 -7.84
C GLY A 30 -34.36 -28.05 -7.76
N ILE A 31 -35.36 -27.40 -7.16
CA ILE A 31 -35.37 -25.95 -6.93
C ILE A 31 -34.26 -25.56 -5.95
N GLY A 32 -34.10 -26.30 -4.85
CA GLY A 32 -33.03 -26.10 -3.87
C GLY A 32 -31.64 -26.18 -4.51
N TRP A 33 -31.42 -27.19 -5.37
CA TRP A 33 -30.17 -27.34 -6.11
C TRP A 33 -29.91 -26.18 -7.08
N LEU A 34 -30.92 -25.72 -7.82
CA LEU A 34 -30.77 -24.58 -8.73
C LEU A 34 -30.42 -23.28 -7.99
N ILE A 35 -31.05 -23.03 -6.83
CA ILE A 35 -30.77 -21.87 -5.98
C ILE A 35 -29.35 -21.97 -5.43
N GLN A 36 -28.97 -23.11 -4.84
CA GLN A 36 -27.64 -23.33 -4.30
C GLN A 36 -26.56 -23.18 -5.38
N ASN A 37 -26.77 -23.77 -6.56
CA ASN A 37 -25.82 -23.69 -7.67
C ASN A 37 -25.63 -22.23 -8.14
N ARG A 38 -26.69 -21.42 -8.18
CA ARG A 38 -26.57 -19.99 -8.50
C ARG A 38 -25.83 -19.20 -7.42
N ILE A 39 -26.12 -19.45 -6.14
CA ILE A 39 -25.46 -18.76 -5.03
C ILE A 39 -23.97 -19.14 -4.98
N SER A 40 -23.64 -20.43 -5.00
CA SER A 40 -22.26 -20.92 -4.97
C SER A 40 -21.45 -20.46 -6.17
N SER A 41 -22.04 -20.43 -7.37
CA SER A 41 -21.34 -19.89 -8.56
C SER A 41 -21.15 -18.38 -8.49
N SER A 42 -22.05 -17.63 -7.84
CA SER A 42 -21.87 -16.19 -7.63
C SER A 42 -20.79 -15.89 -6.59
N GLN A 43 -20.74 -16.64 -5.48
CA GLN A 43 -19.71 -16.54 -4.46
C GLN A 43 -18.34 -16.91 -5.03
N ALA A 44 -18.24 -18.01 -5.79
CA ALA A 44 -17.00 -18.42 -6.44
C ALA A 44 -16.44 -17.35 -7.39
N LYS A 45 -17.31 -16.61 -8.09
CA LYS A 45 -16.88 -15.48 -8.94
C LYS A 45 -16.37 -14.30 -8.13
N GLN A 46 -17.03 -13.97 -7.02
CA GLN A 46 -16.58 -12.90 -6.12
C GLN A 46 -15.23 -13.25 -5.48
N ASP A 47 -15.07 -14.48 -4.99
CA ASP A 47 -13.80 -14.96 -4.42
C ASP A 47 -12.68 -15.00 -5.46
N ALA A 48 -12.98 -15.39 -6.71
CA ALA A 48 -12.02 -15.34 -7.81
C ALA A 48 -11.61 -13.91 -8.18
N GLN A 49 -12.55 -12.95 -8.16
CA GLN A 49 -12.23 -11.53 -8.37
C GLN A 49 -11.40 -10.95 -7.23
N LEU A 50 -11.78 -11.25 -5.98
CA LEU A 50 -11.07 -10.78 -4.79
C LEU A 50 -9.65 -11.34 -4.74
N SER A 51 -9.47 -12.63 -5.04
CA SER A 51 -8.14 -13.25 -5.12
C SER A 51 -7.30 -12.65 -6.23
N ARG A 52 -7.90 -12.36 -7.40
CA ARG A 52 -7.20 -11.67 -8.49
C ARG A 52 -6.79 -10.24 -8.12
N ILE A 53 -7.65 -9.49 -7.45
CA ILE A 53 -7.33 -8.14 -6.96
C ILE A 53 -6.16 -8.22 -5.96
N ARG A 54 -6.21 -9.14 -4.99
CA ARG A 54 -5.12 -9.36 -4.04
C ARG A 54 -3.81 -9.78 -4.71
N GLU A 55 -3.87 -10.62 -5.74
CA GLU A 55 -2.69 -11.02 -6.51
C GLU A 55 -2.06 -9.82 -7.23
N LEU A 56 -2.89 -8.99 -7.87
CA LEU A 56 -2.45 -7.75 -8.53
C LEU A 56 -1.90 -6.76 -7.51
N GLU A 57 -2.54 -6.59 -6.36
CA GLU A 57 -2.06 -5.74 -5.26
C GLU A 57 -0.71 -6.22 -4.72
N ASN A 58 -0.51 -7.53 -4.60
CA ASN A 58 0.76 -8.11 -4.18
C ASN A 58 1.87 -7.87 -5.20
N LYS A 59 1.60 -8.07 -6.49
CA LYS A 59 2.56 -7.76 -7.57
C LYS A 59 2.92 -6.27 -7.58
N LEU A 60 1.91 -5.40 -7.47
CA LEU A 60 2.11 -3.95 -7.35
C LEU A 60 2.83 -3.56 -6.06
N ARG A 61 2.64 -4.30 -4.96
CA ARG A 61 3.38 -4.09 -3.71
C ARG A 61 4.86 -4.41 -3.90
N GLU A 62 5.21 -5.53 -4.53
CA GLU A 62 6.62 -5.86 -4.84
C GLU A 62 7.26 -4.78 -5.72
N ASP A 63 6.56 -4.35 -6.76
CA ASP A 63 7.02 -3.27 -7.64
C ASP A 63 7.20 -1.94 -6.91
N ARG A 64 6.29 -1.60 -5.99
CA ARG A 64 6.41 -0.42 -5.13
C ARG A 64 7.63 -0.51 -4.21
N ILE A 65 7.83 -1.63 -3.51
CA ILE A 65 8.99 -1.84 -2.63
C ILE A 65 10.29 -1.67 -3.42
N ALA A 66 10.40 -2.32 -4.58
CA ALA A 66 11.58 -2.22 -5.42
C ALA A 66 11.83 -0.76 -5.85
N THR A 67 10.77 -0.07 -6.28
CA THR A 67 10.84 1.34 -6.69
C THR A 67 11.26 2.24 -5.52
N TYR A 68 10.70 2.06 -4.34
CA TYR A 68 11.05 2.83 -3.14
C TYR A 68 12.51 2.59 -2.73
N ASN A 69 12.98 1.35 -2.72
CA ASN A 69 14.37 1.04 -2.38
C ASN A 69 15.36 1.69 -3.37
N SER A 70 15.07 1.61 -4.67
CA SER A 70 15.90 2.27 -5.68
C SER A 70 15.85 3.80 -5.58
N LEU A 71 14.68 4.36 -5.24
CA LEU A 71 14.51 5.80 -5.03
C LEU A 71 15.29 6.31 -3.82
N LEU A 72 15.33 5.51 -2.75
CA LEU A 72 15.96 5.87 -1.47
C LEU A 72 17.48 5.62 -1.45
N GLU A 73 18.01 4.83 -2.37
CA GLU A 73 19.43 4.46 -2.41
C GLU A 73 20.40 5.66 -2.32
N PRO A 74 20.23 6.76 -3.09
CA PRO A 74 21.16 7.89 -2.99
C PRO A 74 21.08 8.60 -1.64
N PHE A 75 19.92 8.60 -1.00
CA PHE A 75 19.74 9.20 0.32
C PHE A 75 20.41 8.34 1.41
N PHE A 76 20.36 7.01 1.30
CA PHE A 76 21.12 6.13 2.20
C PHE A 76 22.62 6.42 2.14
N LEU A 77 23.15 6.69 0.94
CA LEU A 77 24.54 7.11 0.79
C LEU A 77 24.82 8.44 1.49
N LEU A 78 23.93 9.42 1.39
CA LEU A 78 24.08 10.71 2.07
C LEU A 78 24.04 10.59 3.61
N PHE A 79 23.18 9.73 4.14
CA PHE A 79 23.01 9.53 5.59
C PHE A 79 24.05 8.60 6.22
N THR A 80 24.85 7.89 5.43
CA THR A 80 25.96 7.08 5.95
C THR A 80 27.07 7.98 6.47
N SER A 81 27.61 7.72 7.67
CA SER A 81 28.74 8.49 8.20
C SER A 81 29.99 8.34 7.32
N GLU A 82 30.84 9.37 7.30
CA GLU A 82 32.10 9.32 6.53
C GLU A 82 32.99 8.14 6.96
N ASP A 83 33.05 7.87 8.28
CA ASP A 83 33.85 6.77 8.83
C ASP A 83 33.36 5.40 8.35
N ALA A 84 32.04 5.16 8.38
CA ALA A 84 31.45 3.91 7.91
C ALA A 84 31.62 3.76 6.38
N PHE A 85 31.48 4.86 5.64
CA PHE A 85 31.64 4.87 4.19
C PHE A 85 33.08 4.59 3.75
N ALA A 86 34.07 5.15 4.44
CA ALA A 86 35.49 4.98 4.13
C ALA A 86 36.01 3.56 4.43
N GLN A 87 35.39 2.86 5.37
CA GLN A 87 35.74 1.48 5.72
C GLN A 87 35.20 0.44 4.73
N ASP A 88 34.20 0.78 3.91
CA ASP A 88 33.67 -0.14 2.90
C ASP A 88 34.66 -0.30 1.73
N PRO A 89 35.12 -1.54 1.43
CA PRO A 89 36.02 -1.82 0.32
C PRO A 89 35.49 -1.32 -1.04
N LYS A 90 34.17 -1.26 -1.22
CA LYS A 90 33.50 -0.81 -2.45
C LYS A 90 33.64 0.70 -2.69
N PHE A 91 33.82 1.47 -1.63
CA PHE A 91 33.79 2.93 -1.64
C PHE A 91 35.11 3.60 -1.27
N LYS A 92 36.16 2.81 -1.04
CA LYS A 92 37.51 3.28 -0.75
C LYS A 92 37.97 4.36 -1.75
N ASN A 93 38.47 5.48 -1.22
CA ASN A 93 38.93 6.66 -1.95
C ASN A 93 37.87 7.38 -2.82
N LYS A 94 36.58 7.13 -2.61
CA LYS A 94 35.51 7.84 -3.31
C LYS A 94 34.89 8.89 -2.40
N ASN A 95 34.43 9.99 -2.99
CA ASN A 95 33.69 11.01 -2.26
C ASN A 95 32.19 10.65 -2.25
N LYS A 96 31.63 10.48 -1.04
CA LYS A 96 30.25 10.10 -0.79
C LYS A 96 29.24 11.04 -1.45
N ASN A 97 29.44 12.35 -1.25
CA ASN A 97 28.56 13.40 -1.79
C ASN A 97 28.57 13.37 -3.32
N ASN A 98 29.73 13.24 -3.95
CA ASN A 98 29.84 13.16 -5.41
C ASN A 98 29.12 11.93 -5.98
N ILE A 99 29.21 10.77 -5.33
CA ILE A 99 28.50 9.57 -5.78
C ILE A 99 27.00 9.72 -5.64
N ALA A 100 26.54 10.21 -4.48
CA ALA A 100 25.12 10.41 -4.23
C ALA A 100 24.50 11.40 -5.22
N ILE A 101 25.17 12.56 -5.43
CA ILE A 101 24.74 13.57 -6.39
C ILE A 101 24.75 13.01 -7.82
N ALA A 102 25.83 12.32 -8.23
CA ALA A 102 25.90 11.74 -9.57
C ALA A 102 24.79 10.71 -9.81
N LYS A 103 24.44 9.90 -8.81
CA LYS A 103 23.29 8.99 -8.87
C LYS A 103 21.98 9.77 -9.00
N MET A 104 21.73 10.78 -8.17
CA MET A 104 20.49 11.57 -8.23
C MET A 104 20.31 12.32 -9.57
N LEU A 105 21.41 12.70 -10.21
CA LEU A 105 21.38 13.38 -11.52
C LEU A 105 21.32 12.41 -12.71
N SER A 106 21.43 11.11 -12.47
CA SER A 106 21.51 10.09 -13.53
C SER A 106 20.16 9.88 -14.23
N VAL A 107 20.22 9.36 -15.46
CA VAL A 107 19.01 9.01 -16.22
C VAL A 107 18.24 7.88 -15.53
N GLU A 108 18.96 6.93 -14.94
CA GLU A 108 18.40 5.81 -14.19
C GLU A 108 17.59 6.31 -12.99
N TYR A 109 18.08 7.32 -12.27
CA TYR A 109 17.33 7.91 -11.15
C TYR A 109 16.06 8.63 -11.62
N ARG A 110 16.13 9.34 -12.75
CA ARG A 110 14.94 9.94 -13.36
C ARG A 110 13.92 8.88 -13.77
N GLN A 111 14.37 7.75 -14.33
CA GLN A 111 13.49 6.63 -14.66
C GLN A 111 12.80 6.06 -13.41
N ILE A 112 13.51 5.96 -12.29
CA ILE A 112 12.92 5.55 -11.00
C ILE A 112 11.87 6.56 -10.55
N GLY A 113 12.14 7.86 -10.63
CA GLY A 113 11.16 8.91 -10.33
C GLY A 113 9.90 8.84 -11.22
N PHE A 114 10.06 8.56 -12.52
CA PHE A 114 8.93 8.30 -13.40
C PHE A 114 8.17 7.03 -13.01
N LYS A 115 8.86 5.92 -12.71
CA LYS A 115 8.23 4.69 -12.24
C LYS A 115 7.43 4.93 -10.96
N LEU A 116 7.96 5.71 -10.02
CA LEU A 116 7.27 6.10 -8.79
C LEU A 116 5.89 6.72 -9.08
N SER A 117 5.80 7.62 -10.05
CA SER A 117 4.54 8.27 -10.43
C SER A 117 3.47 7.32 -10.99
N LEU A 118 3.87 6.13 -11.45
CA LEU A 118 2.98 5.13 -12.02
C LEU A 118 2.51 4.09 -11.00
N VAL A 119 3.34 3.77 -10.00
CA VAL A 119 3.11 2.64 -9.09
C VAL A 119 2.81 3.05 -7.65
N ALA A 120 3.22 4.24 -7.22
CA ALA A 120 3.08 4.69 -5.84
C ALA A 120 1.70 5.32 -5.58
N ASN A 121 1.31 5.36 -4.31
CA ASN A 121 0.09 6.05 -3.90
C ASN A 121 0.26 7.57 -4.09
N ASP A 122 -0.83 8.28 -4.35
CA ASP A 122 -0.85 9.73 -4.57
C ASP A 122 -0.13 10.53 -3.48
N SER A 123 -0.25 10.13 -2.21
CA SER A 123 0.40 10.84 -1.10
C SER A 123 1.92 10.74 -1.16
N VAL A 124 2.47 9.59 -1.58
CA VAL A 124 3.90 9.37 -1.81
C VAL A 124 4.39 10.21 -2.97
N VAL A 125 3.66 10.20 -4.10
CA VAL A 125 4.00 11.00 -5.27
C VAL A 125 4.00 12.49 -4.91
N ARG A 126 3.00 12.95 -4.13
CA ARG A 126 2.92 14.34 -3.67
C ARG A 126 4.08 14.69 -2.73
N ALA A 127 4.47 13.81 -1.82
CA ALA A 127 5.59 14.03 -0.92
C ALA A 127 6.92 14.11 -1.69
N TYR A 128 7.14 13.19 -2.64
CA TYR A 128 8.33 13.18 -3.50
C TYR A 128 8.40 14.44 -4.37
N ASN A 129 7.29 14.85 -4.97
CA ASN A 129 7.23 16.07 -5.76
C ASN A 129 7.61 17.30 -4.92
N LYS A 130 7.09 17.43 -3.69
CA LYS A 130 7.48 18.54 -2.80
C LYS A 130 8.99 18.52 -2.50
N LEU A 131 9.55 17.34 -2.23
CA LEU A 131 10.99 17.18 -1.99
C LEU A 131 11.82 17.59 -3.22
N MET A 132 11.46 17.13 -4.42
CA MET A 132 12.20 17.47 -5.63
C MET A 132 12.03 18.93 -6.04
N GLN A 133 10.83 19.48 -5.88
CA GLN A 133 10.57 20.90 -6.12
C GLN A 133 11.39 21.79 -5.19
N PHE A 134 11.58 21.39 -3.92
CA PHE A 134 12.49 22.10 -3.03
C PHE A 134 13.89 22.21 -3.65
N PHE A 135 14.50 21.10 -4.08
CA PHE A 135 15.84 21.11 -4.69
C PHE A 135 15.94 21.97 -5.96
N TYR A 136 14.91 21.97 -6.81
CA TYR A 136 14.92 22.81 -8.02
C TYR A 136 14.85 24.31 -7.73
N HIS A 137 14.30 24.70 -6.57
CA HIS A 137 14.21 26.10 -6.16
C HIS A 137 15.31 26.51 -5.17
N THR A 138 16.06 25.56 -4.60
CA THR A 138 17.11 25.82 -3.59
C THR A 138 18.18 26.81 -4.04
N GLU A 139 18.54 26.82 -5.33
CA GLU A 139 19.55 27.74 -5.87
C GLU A 139 19.07 29.20 -5.90
N ALA A 140 17.77 29.41 -6.13
CA ALA A 140 17.15 30.74 -6.18
C ALA A 140 16.70 31.25 -4.80
N ASP A 141 16.65 30.36 -3.81
CA ASP A 141 16.25 30.68 -2.44
C ASP A 141 17.39 31.40 -1.70
N PRO A 142 17.22 32.64 -1.20
CA PRO A 142 18.28 33.37 -0.51
C PRO A 142 18.50 32.93 0.95
N ARG A 143 17.66 32.04 1.50
CA ARG A 143 17.73 31.65 2.91
C ARG A 143 19.06 30.96 3.28
N PRO A 144 19.49 31.06 4.56
CA PRO A 144 20.67 30.36 5.06
C PRO A 144 20.60 28.84 4.82
N ILE A 145 21.77 28.22 4.63
CA ILE A 145 21.87 26.77 4.39
C ILE A 145 21.25 25.94 5.52
N ASP A 146 21.33 26.41 6.77
CA ASP A 146 20.75 25.71 7.92
C ASP A 146 19.22 25.68 7.90
N GLU A 147 18.57 26.73 7.40
CA GLU A 147 17.11 26.76 7.22
C GLU A 147 16.69 25.82 6.09
N LYS A 148 17.40 25.88 4.96
CA LYS A 148 17.19 24.97 3.83
C LYS A 148 17.38 23.51 4.22
N THR A 149 18.40 23.22 5.03
CA THR A 149 18.70 21.88 5.51
C THR A 149 17.56 21.35 6.38
N ARG A 150 17.03 22.18 7.30
CA ARG A 150 15.85 21.85 8.12
C ARG A 150 14.63 21.50 7.25
N ASP A 151 14.31 22.32 6.26
CA ASP A 151 13.19 22.09 5.34
C ASP A 151 13.36 20.79 4.54
N TRP A 152 14.55 20.56 4.00
CA TRP A 152 14.88 19.35 3.26
C TRP A 152 14.69 18.10 4.13
N ILE A 153 15.18 18.13 5.38
CA ILE A 153 15.03 17.03 6.33
C ILE A 153 13.54 16.77 6.65
N ALA A 154 12.76 17.83 6.87
CA ALA A 154 11.32 17.70 7.11
C ALA A 154 10.58 17.09 5.91
N LEU A 155 10.95 17.48 4.69
CA LEU A 155 10.39 16.91 3.44
C LEU A 155 10.79 15.43 3.27
N MET A 156 12.03 15.07 3.61
CA MET A 156 12.50 13.69 3.60
C MET A 156 11.72 12.82 4.59
N GLY A 157 11.58 13.27 5.84
CA GLY A 157 10.80 12.55 6.86
C GLY A 157 9.34 12.36 6.44
N THR A 158 8.77 13.35 5.74
CA THR A 158 7.42 13.25 5.16
C THR A 158 7.34 12.17 4.10
N LEU A 159 8.30 12.12 3.17
CA LEU A 159 8.35 11.09 2.14
C LEU A 159 8.45 9.69 2.76
N LEU A 160 9.31 9.50 3.76
CA LEU A 160 9.47 8.23 4.47
C LEU A 160 8.18 7.80 5.18
N LEU A 161 7.49 8.73 5.83
CA LEU A 161 6.21 8.47 6.49
C LEU A 161 5.13 8.05 5.49
N GLU A 162 5.02 8.74 4.36
CA GLU A 162 4.02 8.40 3.33
C GLU A 162 4.35 7.05 2.65
N ILE A 163 5.63 6.74 2.43
CA ILE A 163 6.06 5.41 1.98
C ILE A 163 5.61 4.35 3.00
N ARG A 164 5.89 4.55 4.30
CA ARG A 164 5.49 3.62 5.37
C ARG A 164 3.97 3.39 5.40
N LYS A 165 3.17 4.44 5.27
CA LYS A 165 1.70 4.36 5.19
C LYS A 165 1.26 3.55 3.97
N SER A 166 1.84 3.83 2.80
CA SER A 166 1.53 3.11 1.54
C SER A 166 1.83 1.61 1.59
N MET A 167 2.72 1.18 2.51
CA MET A 167 3.08 -0.21 2.75
C MET A 167 2.10 -0.97 3.67
N GLY A 168 1.02 -0.32 4.11
CA GLY A 168 -0.03 -0.91 4.96
C GLY A 168 -0.06 -0.40 6.40
N ASN A 169 0.66 0.68 6.71
CA ASN A 169 0.66 1.31 8.03
C ASN A 169 -0.12 2.64 8.01
N GLU A 170 -1.29 2.66 7.40
CA GLU A 170 -2.07 3.90 7.20
C GLU A 170 -2.47 4.56 8.52
N SER A 171 -2.72 3.76 9.56
CA SER A 171 -3.06 4.22 10.91
C SER A 171 -1.85 4.55 11.80
N SER A 172 -0.66 4.74 11.20
CA SER A 172 0.55 5.08 11.95
C SER A 172 0.34 6.39 12.72
N SER A 173 0.60 6.37 14.02
CA SER A 173 0.63 7.57 14.87
C SER A 173 1.97 8.31 14.83
N LEU A 174 2.98 7.73 14.18
CA LEU A 174 4.30 8.35 14.04
C LEU A 174 4.23 9.63 13.21
N ASP A 175 4.96 10.65 13.66
CA ASP A 175 5.20 11.87 12.93
C ASP A 175 6.37 11.72 11.93
N ARG A 176 6.67 12.79 11.19
CA ARG A 176 7.73 12.80 10.17
C ARG A 176 9.15 12.77 10.75
N TRP A 177 9.32 13.28 11.96
CA TRP A 177 10.60 13.40 12.66
C TRP A 177 10.98 12.06 13.28
N GLU A 178 10.01 11.35 13.86
CA GLU A 178 10.17 9.97 14.36
C GLU A 178 10.66 9.01 13.27
N MET A 179 10.41 9.30 11.99
CA MET A 179 10.94 8.50 10.88
C MET A 179 12.46 8.60 10.69
N ILE A 180 13.09 9.66 11.22
CA ILE A 180 14.51 9.98 10.99
C ILE A 180 15.33 10.06 12.28
N GLU A 181 14.70 10.05 13.45
CA GLU A 181 15.36 10.11 14.76
C GLU A 181 16.43 9.02 14.95
N TRP A 182 16.20 7.81 14.44
CA TRP A 182 17.11 6.69 14.68
C TRP A 182 18.49 6.83 14.00
N PHE A 183 18.63 7.67 12.98
CA PHE A 183 19.91 7.87 12.26
C PHE A 183 20.44 9.30 12.35
N MET A 184 19.82 10.16 13.16
CA MET A 184 20.20 11.55 13.32
C MET A 184 20.32 11.91 14.80
N SER A 185 21.50 12.31 15.25
CA SER A 185 21.73 12.72 16.64
C SER A 185 20.92 13.95 17.04
N ASP A 186 20.69 14.87 16.09
CA ASP A 186 20.18 16.21 16.36
C ASP A 186 18.72 16.39 15.88
N ALA A 187 17.99 15.29 15.63
CA ALA A 187 16.64 15.34 15.05
C ALA A 187 15.66 16.19 15.85
N LEU A 188 15.70 16.10 17.19
CA LEU A 188 14.81 16.84 18.08
C LEU A 188 15.08 18.35 18.06
N ASP A 189 16.35 18.75 18.00
CA ASP A 189 16.73 20.17 17.92
C ASP A 189 16.33 20.78 16.57
N ILE A 190 16.48 20.01 15.49
CA ILE A 190 16.06 20.39 14.14
C ILE A 190 14.55 20.56 14.08
N LYS A 191 13.78 19.63 14.69
CA LYS A 191 12.33 19.70 14.83
C LYS A 191 11.91 20.99 15.55
N ALA A 192 12.46 21.24 16.73
CA ALA A 192 12.11 22.40 17.54
C ALA A 192 12.34 23.73 16.78
N LYS A 193 13.49 23.84 16.09
CA LYS A 193 13.83 25.02 15.27
C LYS A 193 12.95 25.16 14.02
N TYR A 194 12.52 24.05 13.43
CA TYR A 194 11.62 24.07 12.27
C TYR A 194 10.24 24.57 12.69
N GLU A 195 9.67 23.99 13.74
CA GLU A 195 8.34 24.33 14.24
C GLU A 195 8.26 25.78 14.73
N SER A 196 9.31 26.31 15.33
CA SER A 196 9.37 27.73 15.74
C SER A 196 9.39 28.72 14.56
N THR A 197 9.60 28.27 13.33
CA THR A 197 9.63 29.13 12.14
C THR A 197 8.22 29.35 11.56
N PHE A 198 7.26 28.49 11.91
CA PHE A 198 5.87 28.54 11.41
C PHE A 198 4.85 29.00 12.47
N HIS A 199 5.33 29.44 13.64
CA HIS A 199 4.57 30.03 14.73
C HIS A 199 5.00 31.47 14.98
#